data_AF-A0A1C1D205-F1
#
_entry.id   AF-A0A1C1D205-F1
#
_cell.length_a   1.000
_cell.length_b   1.000
_cell.length_c   1.000
_cell.angle_alpha   90.00
_cell.angle_beta   90.00
_cell.angle_gamma   90.00
#
_symmetry.space_group_name_H-M   'P 1'
#
loop_
_entity.id
_entity.type
_entity.pdbx_description
1 polymer ?
#
loop_
_entity_poly.entity_id
_entity_poly.type
_entity_poly.pdbx_seq_one_letter_code
_entity_poly.pdbx_strand_id
1 'polypeptide(L)' 'MIVGNKNDVDAKKQRKISAEEGQKLGQELNCGWIETSARNNTNVAKAFELMIAEIEKSQEPDKPAGGGKCMVM' A
#
# COMPACT_ATOMS: atom_id res chain seq x y z
N MET A 1 -6.04 2.12 -3.87
CA MET A 1 -4.93 1.24 -3.48
C MET A 1 -5.31 -0.20 -3.80
N ILE A 2 -4.42 -0.99 -4.37
CA ILE A 2 -4.61 -2.43 -4.61
C ILE A 2 -3.91 -3.23 -3.51
N VAL A 3 -4.60 -4.25 -3.00
CA VAL A 3 -4.10 -5.14 -1.94
C VAL A 3 -3.98 -6.57 -2.44
N GLY A 4 -2.74 -7.06 -2.56
CA GLY A 4 -2.44 -8.46 -2.85
C GLY A 4 -2.70 -9.34 -1.63
N ASN A 5 -3.88 -9.96 -1.56
CA ASN A 5 -4.29 -10.77 -0.43
C ASN A 5 -3.69 -12.18 -0.44
N LYS A 6 -3.55 -12.77 0.76
CA LYS A 6 -3.04 -14.12 1.01
C LYS A 6 -1.65 -14.37 0.45
N ASN A 7 -0.72 -13.42 0.63
CA ASN A 7 0.65 -13.61 0.14
C ASN A 7 1.43 -14.74 0.85
N ASP A 8 0.88 -15.31 1.91
CA ASP A 8 1.39 -16.50 2.60
C ASP A 8 1.18 -17.83 1.87
N VAL A 9 0.39 -17.84 0.79
CA VAL A 9 0.17 -19.07 0.01
C VAL A 9 1.43 -19.49 -0.74
N ASP A 10 1.56 -20.79 -1.02
CA ASP A 10 2.67 -21.31 -1.80
C ASP A 10 2.72 -20.65 -3.19
N ALA A 11 3.88 -20.03 -3.48
CA ALA A 11 4.12 -19.26 -4.70
C ALA A 11 4.00 -20.09 -5.98
N LYS A 12 4.26 -21.40 -5.93
CA LYS A 12 4.25 -22.30 -7.09
C LYS A 12 2.91 -23.02 -7.28
N LYS A 13 2.16 -23.24 -6.20
CA LYS A 13 0.95 -24.08 -6.22
C LYS A 13 -0.34 -23.29 -6.16
N GLN A 14 -0.37 -22.21 -5.38
CA GLN A 14 -1.62 -21.57 -4.97
C GLN A 14 -1.70 -20.10 -5.34
N ARG A 15 -0.56 -19.43 -5.54
CA ARG A 15 -0.51 -18.06 -6.01
C ARG A 15 -1.21 -17.94 -7.37
N LYS A 16 -2.15 -16.99 -7.47
CA LYS A 16 -2.94 -16.76 -8.69
C LYS A 16 -2.50 -15.54 -9.49
N ILE A 17 -2.00 -14.51 -8.81
CA ILE A 17 -1.55 -13.26 -9.41
C ILE A 17 -0.14 -13.01 -8.87
N SER A 18 0.84 -12.81 -9.74
CA SER A 18 2.20 -12.46 -9.31
C SER A 18 2.25 -11.09 -8.60
N ALA A 19 3.32 -10.81 -7.87
CA ALA A 19 3.47 -9.49 -7.23
C ALA A 19 3.64 -8.39 -8.29
N GLU A 20 4.31 -8.72 -9.39
CA GLU A 20 4.56 -7.87 -10.55
C GLU A 20 3.26 -7.48 -11.25
N GLU A 21 2.36 -8.43 -11.51
CA GLU A 21 1.03 -8.14 -12.09
C GLU A 21 0.21 -7.23 -11.16
N GLY A 22 0.25 -7.48 -9.86
CA GLY A 22 -0.42 -6.64 -8.87
C GLY A 22 0.12 -5.21 -8.82
N GLN A 23 1.45 -5.06 -8.85
CA GLN A 23 2.11 -3.76 -8.93
C GLN A 23 1.77 -3.03 -10.23
N LYS A 24 1.79 -3.74 -11.35
CA LYS A 24 1.44 -3.18 -12.67
C LYS A 24 0.00 -2.68 -12.68
N LEU A 25 -0.95 -3.44 -12.13
CA LEU A 25 -2.34 -3.00 -12.01
C LEU A 25 -2.46 -1.76 -11.11
N GLY A 26 -1.69 -1.70 -10.02
CA GLY A 26 -1.61 -0.49 -9.18
C GLY A 26 -1.15 0.73 -9.97
N GLN A 27 -0.11 0.60 -10.79
CA GLN A 27 0.38 1.66 -11.66
C GLN A 27 -0.65 2.08 -12.72
N GLU A 28 -1.30 1.12 -13.39
CA GLU A 28 -2.33 1.38 -14.41
C GLU A 28 -3.53 2.15 -13.83
N LEU A 29 -3.91 1.84 -12.60
CA LEU A 29 -5.02 2.51 -11.89
C LEU A 29 -4.57 3.73 -11.06
N ASN A 30 -3.31 4.15 -11.19
CA ASN A 30 -2.70 5.24 -10.43
C ASN A 30 -2.97 5.15 -8.92
N CYS A 31 -2.72 3.99 -8.32
CA CYS A 31 -2.87 3.80 -6.89
C CYS A 31 -1.79 2.90 -6.29
N GLY A 32 -1.55 3.06 -4.99
CA GLY A 32 -0.54 2.27 -4.28
C GLY A 32 -0.80 0.76 -4.33
N TRP A 33 0.24 -0.03 -4.10
CA TRP A 33 0.22 -1.48 -4.02
C TRP A 33 0.83 -1.96 -2.71
N ILE A 34 0.23 -2.98 -2.10
CA ILE A 34 0.81 -3.71 -0.96
C ILE A 34 0.36 -5.16 -0.97
N GLU A 35 1.21 -6.06 -0.47
CA GLU A 35 0.82 -7.44 -0.20
C GLU A 35 0.46 -7.65 1.28
N THR A 36 -0.54 -8.49 1.54
CA THR A 36 -1.00 -8.79 2.89
C THR A 36 -1.18 -10.28 3.12
N SER A 37 -1.05 -10.69 4.39
CA SER A 37 -1.50 -11.98 4.89
C SER A 37 -2.18 -11.79 6.23
N ALA A 38 -3.48 -12.07 6.28
CA ALA A 38 -4.20 -12.12 7.56
C ALA A 38 -3.68 -13.24 8.46
N ARG A 39 -3.28 -14.38 7.88
CA ARG A 39 -2.74 -15.53 8.61
C ARG A 39 -1.46 -15.18 9.35
N ASN A 40 -0.54 -14.48 8.68
CA ASN A 40 0.76 -14.10 9.23
C ASN A 40 0.76 -12.69 9.81
N ASN A 41 -0.41 -12.04 9.93
CA ASN A 41 -0.56 -10.63 10.30
C ASN A 41 0.38 -9.68 9.52
N THR A 42 0.65 -9.99 8.26
CA THR A 42 1.57 -9.23 7.41
C THR A 42 0.82 -8.08 6.76
N ASN A 43 1.27 -6.85 7.02
CA ASN A 43 0.78 -5.61 6.41
C ASN A 43 -0.72 -5.32 6.58
N VAL A 44 -1.45 -6.03 7.45
CA VAL A 44 -2.90 -5.87 7.61
C VAL A 44 -3.23 -4.43 8.02
N ALA A 45 -2.68 -3.95 9.14
CA ALA A 45 -2.83 -2.56 9.57
C ALA A 45 -2.22 -1.58 8.55
N LYS A 46 -1.06 -1.94 7.98
CA LYS A 46 -0.34 -1.07 7.05
C LYS A 46 -1.13 -0.75 5.78
N ALA A 47 -1.92 -1.70 5.29
CA ALA A 47 -2.78 -1.48 4.13
C ALA A 47 -3.82 -0.38 4.40
N PHE A 48 -4.40 -0.33 5.60
CA PHE A 48 -5.34 0.73 5.99
C PHE A 48 -4.63 2.07 6.20
N GLU A 49 -3.48 2.08 6.87
CA GLU A 49 -2.67 3.30 7.04
C GLU A 49 -2.31 3.94 5.70
N LEU A 50 -1.85 3.14 4.73
CA LEU A 50 -1.48 3.63 3.41
C LEU A 50 -2.70 4.12 2.62
N MET A 51 -3.85 3.47 2.77
CA MET A 51 -5.09 3.93 2.17
C MET A 51 -5.51 5.30 2.72
N ILE A 52 -5.45 5.49 4.05
CA ILE A 52 -5.75 6.76 4.70
C ILE A 52 -4.76 7.84 4.24
N ALA A 53 -3.46 7.55 4.23
CA ALA A 53 -2.45 8.50 3.78
C ALA A 53 -2.66 8.96 2.33
N GLU A 54 -3.10 8.07 1.43
CA GLU A 54 -3.43 8.45 0.06
C GLU A 54 -4.68 9.35 -0.02
N ILE A 55 -5.68 9.09 0.81
CA ILE A 55 -6.88 9.93 0.92
C ILE A 55 -6.51 11.32 1.44
N GLU A 56 -5.71 11.42 2.50
CA GLU A 56 -5.24 12.69 3.07
C GLU A 56 -4.43 13.50 2.06
N LYS A 57 -3.51 12.85 1.34
CA LYS A 57 -2.73 13.48 0.26
C LYS A 57 -3.62 14.06 -0.84
N SER A 58 -4.71 13.38 -1.18
CA SER A 58 -5.66 13.86 -2.19
C SER A 58 -6.50 15.05 -1.72
N GLN A 59 -6.73 15.19 -0.42
CA GLN A 59 -7.48 16.29 0.17
C GLN A 59 -6.60 17.53 0.42
N GLU A 60 -5.29 17.34 0.54
CA GLU A 60 -4.33 18.38 0.89
C GLU A 60 -3.16 18.46 -0.11
N PRO A 61 -3.41 18.88 -1.37
CA PRO A 61 -2.39 18.85 -2.42
C PRO A 61 -1.17 19.74 -2.13
N ASP A 62 -1.30 20.74 -1.25
CA ASP A 62 -0.26 21.76 -0.97
C ASP A 62 0.55 21.51 0.31
N LYS A 63 0.34 20.39 1.04
CA LYS A 63 1.24 20.08 2.17
C LYS A 63 2.54 19.47 1.61
N PRO A 64 3.71 20.12 1.78
CA PRO A 64 4.96 19.51 1.36
C PRO A 64 5.18 18.21 2.15
N ALA A 65 5.53 17.14 1.44
CA ALA A 65 5.78 15.79 1.97
C ALA A 65 7.04 15.69 2.88
N GLY A 66 7.32 16.71 3.69
CA GLY A 66 8.50 16.78 4.57
C GLY A 66 8.66 18.06 5.41
N GLY A 67 7.59 18.84 5.65
CA GLY A 67 7.71 20.20 6.21
C GLY A 67 7.50 20.38 7.71
N GLY A 68 7.35 19.31 8.50
CA GLY A 68 6.95 19.40 9.91
C GLY A 68 8.08 19.41 10.94
N LYS A 69 9.31 19.78 10.60
CA LYS A 69 10.32 20.09 11.63
C LYS A 69 10.18 21.55 12.02
N CYS A 70 9.21 21.85 12.89
CA CYS A 70 9.23 23.07 13.67
C CYS A 70 10.50 23.06 14.53
N MET A 71 11.57 23.68 14.04
CA MET A 71 12.68 24.07 14.90
C MET A 71 12.24 25.37 15.56
N VAL A 72 11.91 25.28 16.85
CA VAL A 72 11.77 26.45 17.71
C VAL A 72 13.15 27.12 17.74
N MET A 73 13.19 28.40 17.34
CA MET A 73 14.39 29.25 17.36
C MET A 73 14.93 29.43 18.78
#